data_AF-A0A3B9HJG6-F1
#
_entry.id   AF-A0A3B9HJG6-F1
#
_cell.length_a   1.000
_cell.length_b   1.000
_cell.length_c   1.000
_cell.angle_alpha   90.00
_cell.angle_beta   90.00
_cell.angle_gamma   90.00
#
_symmetry.space_group_name_H-M   'P 1'
#
loop_
_entity.id
_entity.type
_entity.pdbx_description
1 polymer ?
#
loop_
_entity_poly.entity_id
_entity_poly.type
_entity_poly.pdbx_seq_one_letter_code
_entity_poly.pdbx_strand_id
1 'polypeptide(L)'
;MAPMSQIPDSMWGEFITWFAKVVAGAVAIWKGIWPALKWAWNWRKRRREARKRLEKDVTEIKNMAHVMLAQMEVFRDNQIAQGEMKLQHLDISDKMVVMLSQLGELEFANEAFLKFVDKDLPDLEHSNWISSIVHQEDRQAVREYLNDCVKNKRRFKYEFRLNLNGHGVHLVEFEGKSGEKAGYFINVKQKQ
;
A
#
# COMPACT_ATOMS: atom_id res chain seq x y z
N MET A 1 -0.93 92.81 37.94
CA MET A 1 -0.28 91.75 38.74
C MET A 1 -1.22 91.39 39.87
N ALA A 2 -1.94 90.27 39.76
CA ALA A 2 -2.78 89.77 40.85
C ALA A 2 -1.90 88.96 41.82
N PRO A 3 -2.08 89.09 43.15
CA PRO A 3 -1.28 88.34 44.11
C PRO A 3 -1.59 86.84 43.99
N MET A 4 -0.54 86.01 43.93
CA MET A 4 -0.65 84.57 44.11
C MET A 4 -1.36 84.31 45.44
N SER A 5 -2.60 83.86 45.37
CA SER A 5 -3.38 83.42 46.52
C SER A 5 -2.63 82.26 47.18
N GLN A 6 -2.18 82.48 48.41
CA GLN A 6 -1.62 81.42 49.24
C GLN A 6 -2.72 80.39 49.51
N ILE A 7 -2.46 79.15 49.09
CA ILE A 7 -3.33 78.01 49.37
C ILE A 7 -3.27 77.78 50.90
N PRO A 8 -4.39 77.89 51.64
CA PRO A 8 -4.41 77.64 53.08
C PRO A 8 -3.84 76.26 53.42
N ASP A 9 -2.99 76.18 54.46
CA ASP A 9 -2.30 74.96 54.90
C ASP A 9 -3.27 73.80 55.21
N SER A 10 -4.53 74.10 55.54
CA SER A 10 -5.58 73.09 55.73
C SER A 10 -5.93 72.31 54.45
N MET A 11 -5.80 72.92 53.27
CA MET A 11 -6.05 72.23 51.98
C MET A 11 -5.00 71.16 51.68
N TRP A 12 -3.76 71.32 52.14
CA TRP A 12 -2.70 70.33 51.92
C TRP A 12 -2.97 69.02 52.68
N GLY A 13 -3.53 69.10 53.89
CA GLY A 13 -3.92 67.90 54.65
C GLY A 13 -5.05 67.11 53.98
N GLU A 14 -6.06 67.80 53.46
CA GLU A 14 -7.17 67.17 52.73
C GLU A 14 -6.71 66.56 51.40
N PHE A 15 -5.82 67.24 50.67
CA PHE A 15 -5.26 66.72 49.43
C PHE A 15 -4.44 65.44 49.65
N ILE A 16 -3.56 65.43 50.65
CA ILE A 16 -2.72 64.26 50.96
C ILE A 16 -3.58 63.05 51.35
N THR A 17 -4.61 63.26 52.17
CA THR A 17 -5.51 62.17 52.60
C THR A 17 -6.37 61.64 51.45
N TRP A 18 -6.84 62.51 50.56
CA TRP A 18 -7.52 62.09 49.32
C TRP A 18 -6.59 61.30 48.40
N PHE A 19 -5.38 61.81 48.15
CA PHE A 19 -4.39 61.14 47.29
C PHE A 19 -4.00 59.76 47.83
N ALA A 20 -3.79 59.63 49.14
CA ALA A 20 -3.51 58.34 49.78
C ALA A 20 -4.64 57.32 49.55
N LYS A 21 -5.91 57.74 49.59
CA LYS A 21 -7.07 56.87 49.30
C LYS A 21 -7.10 56.43 47.83
N VAL A 22 -6.80 57.34 46.89
CA VAL A 22 -6.72 57.02 45.45
C VAL A 22 -5.61 56.01 45.19
N VAL A 23 -4.42 56.22 45.76
CA VAL A 23 -3.28 55.29 45.63
C VAL A 23 -3.62 53.93 46.25
N ALA A 24 -4.22 53.90 47.43
CA ALA A 24 -4.63 52.65 48.07
C ALA A 24 -5.66 51.87 47.23
N GLY A 25 -6.65 52.57 46.64
CA GLY A 25 -7.62 51.97 45.72
C GLY A 25 -6.96 51.41 44.46
N ALA A 26 -6.02 52.14 43.85
CA ALA A 26 -5.27 51.68 42.69
C ALA A 26 -4.43 50.43 43.00
N VAL A 27 -3.77 50.38 44.17
CA VAL A 27 -3.01 49.20 44.60
C VAL A 27 -3.92 47.99 44.83
N ALA A 28 -5.12 48.19 45.41
CA ALA A 28 -6.07 47.11 45.61
C ALA A 28 -6.58 46.52 44.28
N ILE A 29 -6.93 47.39 43.32
CA ILE A 29 -7.32 46.98 41.95
C ILE A 29 -6.17 46.23 41.27
N TRP A 30 -4.94 46.75 41.38
CA TRP A 30 -3.76 46.11 40.80
C TRP A 30 -3.49 44.73 41.39
N LYS A 31 -3.61 44.57 42.71
CA LYS A 31 -3.48 43.28 43.39
C LYS A 31 -4.55 42.26 42.95
N GLY A 32 -5.76 42.71 42.64
CA GLY A 32 -6.82 41.85 42.10
C GLY A 32 -6.57 41.39 40.66
N ILE A 33 -6.02 42.27 39.81
CA ILE A 33 -5.80 42.00 38.39
C ILE A 33 -4.50 41.20 38.14
N TRP A 34 -3.48 41.39 38.97
CA TRP A 34 -2.16 40.78 38.77
C TRP A 34 -2.16 39.24 38.66
N PRO A 35 -2.90 38.47 39.47
CA PRO A 35 -3.00 37.01 39.33
C PRO A 35 -3.58 36.59 37.97
N ALA A 36 -4.57 37.31 37.46
CA ALA A 36 -5.18 37.04 36.16
C ALA A 36 -4.21 37.31 35.01
N LEU A 37 -3.45 38.41 35.08
CA LEU A 37 -2.39 38.70 34.10
C LEU A 37 -1.27 37.66 34.13
N LYS A 38 -0.80 37.28 35.33
CA LYS A 38 0.21 36.24 35.50
C LYS A 38 -0.28 34.88 34.99
N TRP A 39 -1.53 34.53 35.26
CA TRP A 39 -2.17 33.32 34.73
C TRP A 39 -2.25 33.36 33.20
N ALA A 40 -2.71 34.47 32.60
CA ALA A 40 -2.82 34.65 31.16
C ALA A 40 -1.45 34.56 30.47
N TRP A 41 -0.41 35.14 31.08
CA TRP A 41 0.98 35.02 30.61
C TRP A 41 1.47 33.58 30.62
N ASN A 42 1.31 32.88 31.75
CA ASN A 42 1.71 31.48 31.89
C ASN A 42 0.93 30.56 30.95
N TRP A 43 -0.35 30.84 30.72
CA TRP A 43 -1.17 30.12 29.76
C TRP A 43 -0.69 30.34 28.32
N ARG A 44 -0.38 31.58 27.93
CA ARG A 44 0.22 31.89 26.62
C ARG A 44 1.58 31.22 26.43
N LYS A 45 2.41 31.16 27.49
CA LYS A 45 3.71 30.47 27.45
C LYS A 45 3.52 28.97 27.22
N ARG A 46 2.64 28.31 28.01
CA ARG A 46 2.32 26.88 27.86
C ARG A 46 1.76 26.54 26.48
N ARG A 47 0.90 27.38 25.91
CA ARG A 47 0.38 27.18 24.54
C ARG A 47 1.48 27.24 23.48
N ARG A 48 2.45 28.15 23.62
CA ARG A 48 3.59 28.22 22.70
C ARG A 48 4.47 26.98 22.79
N GLU A 49 4.73 26.50 23.99
CA GLU A 49 5.51 25.26 24.21
C GLU A 49 4.77 24.02 23.67
N ALA A 50 3.46 23.91 23.91
CA ALA A 50 2.63 22.83 23.37
C ALA A 50 2.62 22.82 21.84
N ARG A 51 2.53 24.00 21.21
CA ARG A 51 2.57 24.12 19.74
C ARG A 51 3.91 23.65 19.18
N LYS A 52 5.03 24.04 19.80
CA LYS A 52 6.38 23.61 19.37
C LYS A 52 6.57 22.10 19.47
N ARG A 53 6.03 21.47 20.52
CA ARG A 53 6.04 19.99 20.65
C ARG A 53 5.25 19.35 19.52
N LEU A 54 4.03 19.82 19.28
CA LEU A 54 3.20 19.31 18.19
C LEU A 54 3.84 19.49 16.81
N GLU A 55 4.44 20.65 16.54
CA GLU A 55 5.15 20.90 15.27
C GLU A 55 6.33 19.93 15.08
N LYS A 56 7.07 19.66 16.16
CA LYS A 56 8.16 18.68 16.16
C LYS A 56 7.62 17.27 15.87
N ASP A 57 6.59 16.83 16.59
CA ASP A 57 5.99 15.51 16.43
C ASP A 57 5.41 15.33 15.01
N VAL A 58 4.73 16.34 14.48
CA VAL A 58 4.21 16.32 13.09
C VAL A 58 5.35 16.22 12.08
N THR A 59 6.47 16.87 12.33
CA THR A 59 7.65 16.81 11.44
C THR A 59 8.29 15.43 11.49
N GLU A 60 8.45 14.85 12.67
CA GLU A 60 8.96 13.48 12.84
C GLU A 60 8.05 12.46 12.14
N ILE A 61 6.73 12.56 12.32
CA ILE A 61 5.76 11.70 11.64
C ILE A 61 5.85 11.84 10.12
N LYS A 62 5.96 13.07 9.59
CA LYS A 62 6.13 13.29 8.14
C LYS A 62 7.42 12.69 7.61
N ASN A 63 8.53 12.82 8.35
CA ASN A 63 9.81 12.24 7.94
C ASN A 63 9.75 10.71 7.96
N MET A 64 9.15 10.11 8.99
CA MET A 64 8.91 8.67 9.04
C MET A 64 8.04 8.18 7.88
N ALA A 65 6.97 8.91 7.54
CA ALA A 65 6.11 8.57 6.42
C ALA A 65 6.87 8.55 5.08
N HIS A 66 7.73 9.54 4.82
CA HIS A 66 8.55 9.56 3.60
C HIS A 66 9.53 8.37 3.54
N VAL A 67 10.19 8.05 4.66
CA VAL A 67 11.10 6.89 4.72
C VAL A 67 10.33 5.59 4.48
N MET A 68 9.15 5.45 5.06
CA MET A 68 8.32 4.26 4.90
C MET A 68 7.82 4.12 3.46
N LEU A 69 7.41 5.21 2.81
CA LEU A 69 7.03 5.20 1.39
C LEU A 69 8.19 4.76 0.49
N ALA A 70 9.38 5.31 0.70
CA ALA A 70 10.58 4.91 -0.05
C ALA A 70 10.92 3.42 0.16
N GLN A 71 10.79 2.91 1.39
CA GLN A 71 11.00 1.48 1.67
C GLN A 71 9.95 0.60 0.98
N MET A 72 8.70 1.03 0.93
CA MET A 72 7.63 0.30 0.25
C MET A 72 7.86 0.23 -1.26
N GLU A 73 8.37 1.30 -1.88
CA GLU A 73 8.74 1.32 -3.30
C GLU A 73 9.86 0.31 -3.58
N VAL A 74 10.95 0.36 -2.82
CA VAL A 74 12.07 -0.60 -2.96
C VAL A 74 11.58 -2.04 -2.74
N PHE A 75 10.69 -2.27 -1.77
CA PHE A 75 10.12 -3.60 -1.54
C PHE A 75 9.26 -4.06 -2.72
N ARG A 76 8.44 -3.18 -3.29
CA ARG A 76 7.62 -3.47 -4.47
C ARG A 76 8.49 -3.83 -5.66
N ASP A 77 9.53 -3.04 -5.93
CA ASP A 77 10.43 -3.27 -7.07
C ASP A 77 11.20 -4.58 -6.91
N ASN A 78 11.67 -4.89 -5.70
CA ASN A 78 12.29 -6.17 -5.41
C ASN A 78 11.34 -7.36 -5.63
N GLN A 79 10.06 -7.22 -5.28
CA GLN A 79 9.06 -8.26 -5.55
C GLN A 79 8.81 -8.45 -7.06
N ILE A 80 8.77 -7.35 -7.82
CA ILE A 80 8.63 -7.40 -9.28
C ILE A 80 9.86 -8.08 -9.88
N ALA A 81 11.07 -7.64 -9.53
CA ALA A 81 12.32 -8.21 -10.02
C ALA A 81 12.45 -9.71 -9.68
N GLN A 82 12.06 -10.12 -8.47
CA GLN A 82 12.03 -11.54 -8.10
C GLN A 82 11.00 -12.34 -8.91
N GLY A 83 9.86 -11.74 -9.24
CA GLY A 83 8.86 -12.33 -10.13
C GLY A 83 9.40 -12.52 -11.54
N GLU A 84 10.03 -11.48 -12.10
CA GLU A 84 10.65 -11.51 -13.44
C GLU A 84 11.78 -12.53 -13.53
N MET A 85 12.68 -12.58 -12.54
CA MET A 85 13.76 -13.59 -12.50
C MET A 85 13.22 -15.02 -12.48
N LYS A 86 12.10 -15.27 -11.77
CA LYS A 86 11.47 -16.59 -11.77
C LYS A 86 10.87 -16.94 -13.13
N LEU A 87 10.24 -15.98 -13.81
CA LEU A 87 9.70 -16.19 -15.17
C LEU A 87 10.82 -16.44 -16.17
N GLN A 88 11.91 -15.67 -16.14
CA GLN A 88 13.09 -15.89 -16.99
C GLN A 88 13.70 -17.28 -16.77
N HIS A 89 13.81 -17.73 -15.52
CA HIS A 89 14.33 -19.07 -15.24
C HIS A 89 13.42 -20.19 -15.76
N LEU A 90 12.10 -19.99 -15.70
CA LEU A 90 11.14 -20.94 -16.27
C LEU A 90 11.17 -20.95 -17.81
N ASP A 91 11.50 -19.81 -18.42
CA ASP A 91 11.57 -19.69 -19.87
C ASP A 91 12.78 -20.43 -20.46
N ILE A 92 13.92 -20.40 -19.77
CA ILE A 92 15.16 -21.08 -20.19
C ILE A 92 15.13 -22.60 -19.91
N SER A 93 14.14 -23.10 -19.18
CA SER A 93 14.06 -24.51 -18.79
C SER A 93 13.57 -25.40 -19.95
N ASP A 94 14.24 -26.53 -20.16
CA ASP A 94 13.82 -27.58 -21.13
C ASP A 94 12.46 -28.23 -20.78
N LYS A 95 11.98 -28.04 -19.55
CA LYS A 95 10.65 -28.51 -19.16
C LYS A 95 9.59 -27.60 -19.76
N MET A 96 8.59 -28.18 -20.37
CA MET A 96 7.41 -27.45 -20.83
C MET A 96 6.59 -26.95 -19.65
N VAL A 97 6.43 -25.64 -19.54
CA VAL A 97 5.72 -24.97 -18.46
C VAL A 97 4.67 -24.03 -19.04
N VAL A 98 3.43 -24.19 -18.57
CA VAL A 98 2.34 -23.26 -18.86
C VAL A 98 1.73 -22.71 -17.58
N MET A 99 1.26 -21.46 -17.63
CA MET A 99 0.45 -20.86 -16.58
C MET A 99 -0.95 -20.59 -17.10
N LEU A 100 -1.94 -21.02 -16.32
CA LEU A 100 -3.34 -20.75 -16.60
C LEU A 100 -3.90 -19.68 -15.65
N SER A 101 -4.85 -18.89 -16.12
CA SER A 101 -5.65 -17.97 -15.32
C SER A 101 -6.60 -18.72 -14.38
N GLN A 102 -7.26 -17.99 -13.47
CA GLN A 102 -8.34 -18.55 -12.63
C GLN A 102 -9.56 -19.00 -13.45
N LEU A 103 -9.64 -18.66 -14.73
CA LEU A 103 -10.69 -19.12 -15.64
C LEU A 103 -10.23 -20.30 -16.51
N GLY A 104 -8.99 -20.78 -16.34
CA GLY A 104 -8.41 -21.86 -17.14
C GLY A 104 -7.86 -21.40 -18.50
N GLU A 105 -7.72 -20.09 -18.70
CA GLU A 105 -7.16 -19.50 -19.92
C GLU A 105 -5.63 -19.53 -19.87
N LEU A 106 -4.97 -19.70 -21.02
CA LEU A 106 -3.51 -19.70 -21.07
C LEU A 106 -2.99 -18.26 -20.95
N GLU A 107 -2.28 -17.94 -19.85
CA GLU A 107 -1.66 -16.62 -19.61
C GLU A 107 -0.18 -16.61 -19.98
N PHE A 108 0.50 -17.77 -19.85
CA PHE A 108 1.91 -17.91 -20.15
C PHE A 108 2.21 -19.31 -20.64
N ALA A 109 3.11 -19.43 -21.60
CA ALA A 109 3.74 -20.66 -22.01
C ALA A 109 5.20 -20.37 -22.31
N ASN A 110 6.11 -21.20 -21.79
CA ASN A 110 7.53 -21.04 -22.09
C ASN A 110 7.88 -21.50 -23.52
N GLU A 111 9.06 -21.10 -23.98
CA GLU A 111 9.53 -21.42 -25.33
C GLU A 111 9.53 -22.92 -25.63
N ALA A 112 9.87 -23.77 -24.65
CA ALA A 112 9.83 -25.23 -24.78
C ALA A 112 8.43 -25.76 -25.14
N PHE A 113 7.38 -25.23 -24.50
CA PHE A 113 6.00 -25.63 -24.81
C PHE A 113 5.54 -25.11 -26.18
N LEU A 114 5.84 -23.85 -26.51
CA LEU A 114 5.46 -23.26 -27.80
C LEU A 114 6.12 -24.01 -28.97
N LYS A 115 7.42 -24.33 -28.85
CA LYS A 115 8.15 -25.16 -29.83
C LYS A 115 7.56 -26.58 -29.95
N PHE A 116 7.15 -27.18 -28.83
CA PHE A 116 6.55 -28.51 -28.86
C PHE A 116 5.19 -28.51 -29.57
N VAL A 117 4.40 -27.44 -29.38
CA VAL A 117 3.06 -27.34 -29.94
C VAL A 117 3.06 -26.79 -31.39
N ASP A 118 4.17 -26.20 -31.82
CA ASP A 118 4.34 -25.52 -33.11
C ASP A 118 3.28 -24.42 -33.33
N LYS A 119 3.05 -23.62 -32.28
CA LYS A 119 2.11 -22.48 -32.28
C LYS A 119 2.65 -21.34 -31.45
N ASP A 120 2.31 -20.11 -31.86
CA ASP A 120 2.62 -18.92 -31.09
C ASP A 120 1.59 -18.72 -29.96
N LEU A 121 2.01 -18.00 -28.91
CA LEU A 121 1.14 -17.71 -27.76
C LEU A 121 -0.20 -17.03 -28.15
N PRO A 122 -0.25 -16.03 -29.05
CA PRO A 122 -1.50 -15.38 -29.44
C PRO A 122 -2.53 -16.34 -30.06
N ASP A 123 -2.08 -17.41 -30.71
CA ASP A 123 -2.96 -18.44 -31.29
C ASP A 123 -3.59 -19.37 -30.23
N LEU A 124 -3.06 -19.34 -29.01
CA LEU A 124 -3.44 -20.19 -27.88
C LEU A 124 -4.15 -19.43 -26.74
N GLU A 125 -4.26 -18.10 -26.83
CA GLU A 125 -4.90 -17.27 -25.80
C GLU A 125 -6.42 -17.53 -25.64
N HIS A 126 -7.01 -17.00 -24.56
CA HIS A 126 -8.47 -16.88 -24.32
C HIS A 126 -9.27 -18.20 -24.50
N SER A 127 -8.97 -19.21 -23.68
CA SER A 127 -9.62 -20.53 -23.67
C SER A 127 -9.45 -21.37 -24.96
N ASN A 128 -8.76 -20.85 -25.97
CA ASN A 128 -8.70 -21.48 -27.28
C ASN A 128 -7.69 -22.63 -27.34
N TRP A 129 -6.75 -22.73 -26.39
CA TRP A 129 -5.80 -23.83 -26.34
C TRP A 129 -6.47 -25.22 -26.27
N ILE A 130 -7.56 -25.38 -25.48
CA ILE A 130 -8.27 -26.68 -25.42
C ILE A 130 -8.86 -27.03 -26.79
N SER A 131 -9.49 -26.09 -27.49
CA SER A 131 -10.03 -26.31 -28.84
C SER A 131 -8.93 -26.47 -29.90
N SER A 132 -7.79 -25.82 -29.73
CA SER A 132 -6.74 -25.71 -30.74
C SER A 132 -5.74 -26.86 -30.70
N ILE A 133 -5.46 -27.44 -29.53
CA ILE A 133 -4.38 -28.43 -29.38
C ILE A 133 -4.81 -29.71 -28.66
N VAL A 134 -5.92 -29.72 -27.91
CA VAL A 134 -6.43 -30.96 -27.29
C VAL A 134 -7.23 -31.76 -28.31
N HIS A 135 -7.02 -33.08 -28.33
CA HIS A 135 -7.76 -34.01 -29.17
C HIS A 135 -9.26 -33.91 -28.90
N GLN A 136 -10.09 -33.97 -29.95
CA GLN A 136 -11.52 -33.66 -29.88
C GLN A 136 -12.28 -34.45 -28.81
N GLU A 137 -11.96 -35.74 -28.65
CA GLU A 137 -12.58 -36.62 -27.66
C GLU A 137 -12.23 -36.24 -26.21
N ASP A 138 -11.07 -35.63 -25.99
CA ASP A 138 -10.57 -35.34 -24.64
C ASP A 138 -10.95 -33.92 -24.17
N ARG A 139 -11.38 -33.04 -25.09
CA ARG A 139 -11.65 -31.61 -24.82
C ARG A 139 -12.63 -31.39 -23.66
N GLN A 140 -13.76 -32.09 -23.68
CA GLN A 140 -14.80 -31.90 -22.67
C GLN A 140 -14.33 -32.38 -21.30
N ALA A 141 -13.73 -33.57 -21.24
CA ALA A 141 -13.20 -34.15 -20.01
C ALA A 141 -12.09 -33.27 -19.40
N VAL A 142 -11.15 -32.79 -20.22
CA VAL A 142 -10.08 -31.89 -19.77
C VAL A 142 -10.66 -30.58 -19.22
N ARG A 143 -11.62 -29.97 -19.91
CA ARG A 143 -12.26 -28.72 -19.47
C ARG A 143 -12.99 -28.90 -18.13
N GLU A 144 -13.78 -29.95 -17.99
CA GLU A 144 -14.52 -30.22 -16.75
C GLU A 144 -13.57 -30.50 -15.58
N TYR A 145 -12.56 -31.34 -15.80
CA TYR A 145 -11.57 -31.66 -14.77
C TYR A 145 -10.75 -30.43 -14.36
N LEU A 146 -10.34 -29.60 -15.33
CA LEU A 146 -9.63 -28.36 -15.07
C LEU A 146 -10.50 -27.39 -14.27
N ASN A 147 -11.75 -27.17 -14.67
CA ASN A 147 -12.68 -26.30 -13.95
C ASN A 147 -12.92 -26.77 -12.51
N ASP A 148 -13.03 -28.07 -12.30
CA ASP A 148 -13.19 -28.64 -10.97
C ASP A 148 -11.93 -28.47 -10.11
N CYS A 149 -10.75 -28.70 -10.68
CA CYS A 149 -9.48 -28.42 -10.00
C CYS A 149 -9.40 -26.94 -9.61
N VAL A 150 -9.67 -26.03 -10.55
CA VAL A 150 -9.72 -24.56 -10.36
C VAL A 150 -10.65 -24.19 -9.22
N LYS A 151 -11.91 -24.64 -9.27
CA LYS A 151 -12.93 -24.32 -8.27
C LYS A 151 -12.56 -24.81 -6.87
N ASN A 152 -12.00 -26.01 -6.77
CA ASN A 152 -11.67 -26.63 -5.49
C ASN A 152 -10.21 -26.38 -5.04
N LYS A 153 -9.42 -25.59 -5.79
CA LYS A 153 -7.99 -25.32 -5.56
C LYS A 153 -7.16 -26.60 -5.36
N ARG A 154 -7.49 -27.66 -6.12
CA ARG A 154 -6.81 -28.96 -6.04
C ARG A 154 -5.60 -29.01 -6.96
N ARG A 155 -4.68 -29.93 -6.73
CA ARG A 155 -3.62 -30.22 -7.71
C ARG A 155 -4.27 -30.80 -8.96
N PHE A 156 -3.87 -30.30 -10.11
CA PHE A 156 -4.24 -30.84 -11.41
C PHE A 156 -3.25 -31.94 -11.78
N LYS A 157 -3.73 -33.13 -12.09
CA LYS A 157 -2.92 -34.17 -12.71
C LYS A 157 -3.81 -34.94 -13.66
N TYR A 158 -3.57 -34.80 -14.95
CA TYR A 158 -4.39 -35.41 -15.99
C TYR A 158 -3.56 -35.80 -17.20
N GLU A 159 -3.89 -36.94 -17.80
CA GLU A 159 -3.28 -37.41 -19.04
C GLU A 159 -4.29 -37.27 -20.16
N PHE A 160 -3.88 -36.65 -21.28
CA PHE A 160 -4.74 -36.48 -22.44
C PHE A 160 -3.92 -36.38 -23.71
N ARG A 161 -4.61 -36.49 -24.85
CA ARG A 161 -4.00 -36.44 -26.17
C ARG A 161 -3.96 -35.02 -26.70
N LEU A 162 -2.79 -34.59 -27.16
CA LEU A 162 -2.62 -33.38 -27.97
C LEU A 162 -2.62 -33.75 -29.45
N ASN A 163 -3.30 -32.93 -30.25
CA ASN A 163 -3.25 -32.97 -31.70
C ASN A 163 -2.34 -31.84 -32.18
N LEU A 164 -1.11 -32.20 -32.53
CA LEU A 164 -0.10 -31.27 -33.02
C LEU A 164 -0.20 -31.21 -34.55
N ASN A 165 -0.31 -30.00 -35.09
CA ASN A 165 -0.42 -29.79 -36.53
C ASN A 165 0.78 -30.45 -37.23
N GLY A 166 0.54 -31.45 -38.08
CA GLY A 166 1.59 -32.13 -38.84
C GLY A 166 2.39 -33.22 -38.09
N HIS A 167 2.32 -33.29 -36.76
CA HIS A 167 3.06 -34.27 -35.95
C HIS A 167 2.19 -35.41 -35.39
N GLY A 168 0.86 -35.28 -35.49
CA GLY A 168 -0.08 -36.31 -35.09
C GLY A 168 -0.49 -36.21 -33.63
N VAL A 169 -0.88 -37.34 -33.05
CA VAL A 169 -1.46 -37.40 -31.70
C VAL A 169 -0.39 -37.79 -30.68
N HIS A 170 -0.13 -36.92 -29.71
CA HIS A 170 0.85 -37.13 -28.64
C HIS A 170 0.15 -37.27 -27.29
N LEU A 171 0.50 -38.30 -26.51
CA LEU A 171 0.02 -38.46 -25.15
C LEU A 171 0.90 -37.65 -24.19
N VAL A 172 0.27 -36.76 -23.43
CA VAL A 172 0.95 -35.88 -22.48
C VAL A 172 0.32 -35.98 -21.10
N GLU A 173 1.16 -35.88 -20.08
CA GLU A 173 0.75 -35.71 -18.69
C GLU A 173 0.89 -34.24 -18.33
N PHE A 174 -0.21 -33.60 -17.94
CA PHE A 174 -0.23 -32.26 -17.39
C PHE A 174 -0.32 -32.38 -15.87
N GLU A 175 0.71 -31.92 -15.16
CA GLU A 175 0.76 -31.88 -13.70
C GLU A 175 0.88 -30.43 -13.24
N GLY A 176 -0.07 -29.95 -12.44
CA GLY A 176 -0.04 -28.59 -11.94
C GLY A 176 -0.60 -28.35 -10.55
N LYS A 177 -0.24 -27.21 -9.99
CA LYS A 177 -0.68 -26.76 -8.66
C LYS A 177 -1.33 -25.40 -8.76
N SER A 178 -2.44 -25.21 -8.03
CA SER A 178 -3.08 -23.92 -7.89
C SER A 178 -2.16 -22.91 -7.19
N GLY A 179 -1.96 -21.75 -7.80
CA GLY A 179 -1.26 -20.62 -7.19
C GLY A 179 -2.23 -19.64 -6.51
N GLU A 180 -1.79 -18.95 -5.47
CA GLU A 180 -2.63 -17.94 -4.78
C GLU A 180 -2.96 -16.71 -5.66
N LYS A 181 -2.15 -16.43 -6.69
CA LYS A 181 -2.30 -15.26 -7.58
C LYS A 181 -2.40 -15.57 -9.07
N ALA A 182 -1.86 -16.71 -9.53
CA ALA A 182 -1.95 -17.19 -10.91
C ALA A 182 -2.58 -18.58 -10.87
N GLY A 183 -3.55 -18.84 -11.76
CA GLY A 183 -4.48 -19.96 -11.69
C GLY A 183 -3.79 -21.30 -11.49
N TYR A 184 -2.91 -21.73 -12.40
CA TYR A 184 -2.21 -23.02 -12.31
C TYR A 184 -0.84 -22.96 -12.96
N PHE A 185 0.20 -23.48 -12.28
CA PHE A 185 1.48 -23.83 -12.92
C PHE A 185 1.40 -25.26 -13.36
N ILE A 186 1.55 -25.55 -14.65
CA ILE A 186 1.47 -26.90 -15.19
C ILE A 186 2.80 -27.27 -15.85
N ASN A 187 3.37 -28.38 -15.41
CA ASN A 187 4.47 -29.07 -16.07
C ASN A 187 3.88 -30.10 -17.03
N VAL A 188 4.32 -30.05 -18.29
CA VAL A 188 3.89 -30.98 -19.33
C VAL A 188 5.01 -31.99 -19.57
N LYS A 189 4.68 -33.28 -19.46
CA LYS A 189 5.60 -34.38 -19.77
C LYS A 189 5.04 -35.18 -20.94
N GLN A 190 5.84 -35.35 -21.99
CA GLN A 190 5.53 -36.30 -23.04
C GLN A 190 5.79 -37.72 -22.53
N LYS A 191 4.80 -38.62 -22.68
CA LYS A 191 5.05 -40.05 -22.47
C LYS A 191 5.62 -40.65 -23.77
N GLN A 192 6.75 -41.34 -23.63
CA GLN A 192 7.33 -42.19 -24.67
C GLN A 192 6.58 -43.52 -24.77
#